data_AF-A0A519PT44-F1
#
_entry.id   AF-A0A519PT44-F1
#
_cell.length_a   1.000
_cell.length_b   1.000
_cell.length_c   1.000
_cell.angle_alpha   90.00
_cell.angle_beta   90.00
_cell.angle_gamma   90.00
#
_symmetry.space_group_name_H-M   'P 1'
#
loop_
_entity.id
_entity.type
_entity.pdbx_description
1 polymer ?
#
loop_
_entity_poly.entity_id
_entity_poly.type
_entity_poly.pdbx_seq_one_letter_code
_entity_poly.pdbx_strand_id
1 'polypeptide(L)'
;FEWMREAVLITNPWRLTLLFFVSGAALRFMSARRTPREVLESRLERLGPPLLFGIVVLVTIQSWIEAVEKSGWSEGYWRWLWHEFSPGGLINGVPVNHLWFVLYIAVYSLVAVALMRRPDWIEKAEGFIDRRLIGPWVLILPMAYLAVIRILLFPAFGVTNFLAWDWYNHALSLGAFLFGYLAARRSLLWSELERFRWYALAVAAACLPVMMLQVAHPGGGAFLGVPRNLVFAVDQWAVIAAILGFANRHLRDKGGAVITYLTGAVFTCYLAHQTILVVALWFVRPWALPAGVEALTLVIVTLGGSLLIYEIVRRLPLVGPIWGLKARAPSQPVAARLKQWLGQPGQPFRRRRLLLAVGVAAPLLALASVCAAILTYPDFDNARQYLSELGGASASAPLIFNGGVFVCGVLAAVAGVGIGLAMMGLCGARIAGALTAVVFVLAGFGLAASTLFPWPDPRHMVINLALGIQLAPLLLLWGLHGRKDLGRLKVFLVVVFVLMALLTIITKHLVFPGTVNDANVGWWERAYAIVLVGWVGVASLLLERRLRHHARGLDSPAM
;
A
#
# COMPACT_ATOMS: atom_id res chain seq x y z
N PHE A 1 10.45 -26.60 -2.58
CA PHE A 1 9.07 -26.82 -3.08
C PHE A 1 9.07 -26.63 -4.59
N GLU A 2 9.38 -27.67 -5.35
CA GLU A 2 9.43 -27.61 -6.83
C GLU A 2 8.04 -27.29 -7.43
N TRP A 3 6.97 -27.85 -6.87
CA TRP A 3 5.57 -27.59 -7.27
C TRP A 3 5.17 -26.11 -7.28
N MET A 4 5.73 -25.26 -6.42
CA MET A 4 5.44 -23.82 -6.43
C MET A 4 6.03 -23.14 -7.68
N ARG A 5 7.21 -23.58 -8.12
CA ARG A 5 7.84 -23.10 -9.36
C ARG A 5 6.99 -23.45 -10.57
N GLU A 6 6.39 -24.65 -10.56
CA GLU A 6 5.47 -25.11 -11.60
C GLU A 6 4.10 -24.39 -11.55
N ALA A 7 3.53 -24.19 -10.37
CA ALA A 7 2.26 -23.47 -10.20
C ALA A 7 2.34 -22.01 -10.70
N VAL A 8 3.50 -21.39 -10.55
CA VAL A 8 3.79 -20.05 -11.06
C VAL A 8 3.78 -20.00 -12.60
N LEU A 9 4.13 -21.09 -13.29
CA LEU A 9 4.05 -21.19 -14.76
C LEU A 9 2.61 -21.11 -15.28
N ILE A 10 1.62 -21.52 -14.46
CA ILE A 10 0.20 -21.49 -14.86
C ILE A 10 -0.30 -20.06 -15.06
N THR A 11 0.24 -19.08 -14.33
CA THR A 11 -0.31 -17.71 -14.29
C THR A 11 0.65 -16.65 -14.86
N ASN A 12 1.95 -16.89 -14.82
CA ASN A 12 2.95 -15.91 -15.22
C ASN A 12 2.89 -15.48 -16.70
N PRO A 13 2.71 -16.38 -17.69
CA PRO A 13 2.86 -16.02 -19.10
C PRO A 13 1.84 -14.98 -19.58
N TRP A 14 0.62 -15.00 -19.05
CA TRP A 14 -0.51 -14.26 -19.61
C TRP A 14 -1.06 -13.13 -18.74
N ARG A 15 -0.94 -13.21 -17.40
CA ARG A 15 -1.69 -12.32 -16.49
C ARG A 15 -1.50 -10.83 -16.75
N LEU A 16 -0.26 -10.38 -16.91
CA LEU A 16 0.05 -8.95 -17.10
C LEU A 16 -0.37 -8.47 -18.50
N THR A 17 -0.13 -9.28 -19.52
CA THR A 17 -0.54 -8.98 -20.90
C THR A 17 -2.05 -8.85 -21.01
N LEU A 18 -2.81 -9.70 -20.32
CA LEU A 18 -4.27 -9.57 -20.22
C LEU A 18 -4.68 -8.25 -19.57
N LEU A 19 -4.01 -7.84 -18.47
CA LEU A 19 -4.30 -6.56 -17.81
C LEU A 19 -4.01 -5.36 -18.72
N PHE A 20 -2.95 -5.40 -19.53
CA PHE A 20 -2.69 -4.37 -20.56
C PHE A 20 -3.79 -4.33 -21.62
N PHE A 21 -4.19 -5.49 -22.14
CA PHE A 21 -5.30 -5.60 -23.10
C PHE A 21 -6.60 -5.01 -22.54
N VAL A 22 -7.00 -5.43 -21.33
CA VAL A 22 -8.23 -4.94 -20.69
C VAL A 22 -8.13 -3.44 -20.37
N SER A 23 -6.95 -2.93 -20.01
CA SER A 23 -6.72 -1.50 -19.77
C SER A 23 -6.88 -0.66 -21.04
N GLY A 24 -6.43 -1.17 -22.18
CA GLY A 24 -6.66 -0.57 -23.49
C GLY A 24 -8.14 -0.59 -23.87
N ALA A 25 -8.82 -1.72 -23.68
CA ALA A 25 -10.24 -1.83 -23.95
C ALA A 25 -11.08 -0.88 -23.09
N ALA A 26 -10.76 -0.77 -21.80
CA ALA A 26 -11.37 0.19 -20.89
C ALA A 26 -11.15 1.65 -21.33
N LEU A 27 -9.95 1.97 -21.85
CA LEU A 27 -9.68 3.30 -22.41
C LEU A 27 -10.56 3.56 -23.65
N ARG A 28 -10.73 2.58 -24.55
CA ARG A 28 -11.59 2.74 -25.74
C ARG A 28 -13.04 3.04 -25.35
N PHE A 29 -13.60 2.30 -24.39
CA PHE A 29 -14.95 2.59 -23.90
C PHE A 29 -15.06 3.96 -23.22
N MET A 30 -14.04 4.35 -22.45
CA MET A 30 -14.01 5.67 -21.81
C MET A 30 -13.86 6.83 -22.82
N SER A 31 -13.17 6.58 -23.95
CA SER A 31 -12.98 7.56 -25.02
C SER A 31 -14.22 7.81 -25.88
N ALA A 32 -15.24 6.96 -25.75
CA ALA A 32 -16.46 7.09 -26.54
C ALA A 32 -17.12 8.45 -26.26
N ARG A 33 -17.36 9.23 -27.33
CA ARG A 33 -17.99 10.57 -27.26
C ARG A 33 -17.19 11.60 -26.45
N ARG A 34 -15.87 11.44 -26.34
CA ARG A 34 -14.98 12.42 -25.71
C ARG A 34 -13.89 12.87 -26.68
N THR A 35 -13.47 14.12 -26.54
CA THR A 35 -12.32 14.65 -27.28
C THR A 35 -11.01 14.05 -26.74
N PRO A 36 -9.92 14.04 -27.53
CA PRO A 36 -8.62 13.55 -27.06
C PRO A 36 -8.13 14.27 -25.79
N ARG A 37 -8.46 15.56 -25.63
CA ARG A 37 -8.11 16.35 -24.45
C ARG A 37 -8.86 15.88 -23.21
N GLU A 38 -10.17 15.72 -23.30
CA GLU A 38 -11.01 15.23 -22.18
C GLU A 38 -10.60 13.82 -21.75
N VAL A 39 -10.17 12.98 -22.69
CA VAL A 39 -9.63 11.65 -22.38
C VAL A 39 -8.33 11.76 -21.61
N LEU A 40 -7.40 12.61 -22.06
CA LEU A 40 -6.12 12.84 -21.38
C LEU A 40 -6.31 13.34 -19.95
N GLU A 41 -7.11 14.40 -19.77
CA GLU A 41 -7.43 14.98 -18.45
C GLU A 41 -8.04 13.90 -17.53
N SER A 42 -9.06 13.18 -18.02
CA SER A 42 -9.68 12.08 -17.26
C SER A 42 -8.71 10.95 -16.92
N ARG A 43 -7.65 10.71 -17.72
CA ARG A 43 -6.63 9.70 -17.41
C ARG A 43 -5.64 10.19 -16.37
N LEU A 44 -5.17 11.43 -16.49
CA LEU A 44 -4.28 12.04 -15.50
C LEU A 44 -4.94 12.12 -14.12
N GLU A 45 -6.22 12.50 -14.05
CA GLU A 45 -6.97 12.53 -12.79
C GLU A 45 -7.14 11.14 -12.15
N ARG A 46 -7.29 10.09 -12.96
CA ARG A 46 -7.54 8.72 -12.47
C ARG A 46 -6.27 7.97 -12.10
N LEU A 47 -5.16 8.23 -12.78
CA LEU A 47 -3.91 7.48 -12.60
C LEU A 47 -2.85 8.29 -11.85
N GLY A 48 -2.82 9.62 -12.01
CA GLY A 48 -1.79 10.48 -11.43
C GLY A 48 -1.78 10.43 -9.89
N PRO A 49 -2.88 10.81 -9.20
CA PRO A 49 -2.89 10.79 -7.74
C PRO A 49 -2.59 9.39 -7.14
N PRO A 50 -3.18 8.28 -7.64
CA PRO A 50 -2.85 6.96 -7.13
C PRO A 50 -1.42 6.51 -7.42
N LEU A 51 -0.85 6.87 -8.58
CA LEU A 51 0.54 6.57 -8.90
C LEU A 51 1.50 7.30 -7.95
N LEU A 52 1.30 8.61 -7.74
CA LEU A 52 2.13 9.39 -6.82
C LEU A 52 2.02 8.88 -5.38
N PHE A 53 0.81 8.63 -4.91
CA PHE A 53 0.58 8.03 -3.60
C PHE A 53 1.26 6.66 -3.47
N GLY A 54 1.10 5.82 -4.49
CA GLY A 54 1.70 4.51 -4.53
C GLY A 54 3.23 4.56 -4.50
N ILE A 55 3.86 5.44 -5.27
CA ILE A 55 5.32 5.61 -5.28
C ILE A 55 5.82 6.10 -3.91
N VAL A 56 5.23 7.17 -3.37
CA VAL A 56 5.74 7.83 -2.17
C VAL A 56 5.45 7.04 -0.89
N VAL A 57 4.30 6.35 -0.83
CA VAL A 57 3.83 5.70 0.41
C VAL A 57 3.91 4.18 0.33
N LEU A 58 3.38 3.58 -0.72
CA LEU A 58 3.22 2.12 -0.77
C LEU A 58 4.53 1.43 -1.15
N VAL A 59 5.20 1.93 -2.18
CA VAL A 59 6.43 1.34 -2.72
C VAL A 59 7.61 1.59 -1.80
N THR A 60 7.69 2.75 -1.13
CA THR A 60 8.78 3.03 -0.18
C THR A 60 8.81 2.04 0.98
N ILE A 61 7.66 1.57 1.47
CA ILE A 61 7.60 0.52 2.49
C ILE A 61 8.18 -0.78 1.94
N GLN A 62 7.82 -1.17 0.71
CA GLN A 62 8.31 -2.41 0.08
C GLN A 62 9.83 -2.35 -0.13
N SER A 63 10.31 -1.26 -0.72
CA SER A 63 11.73 -1.08 -1.04
C SER A 63 12.60 -0.94 0.21
N TRP A 64 12.09 -0.34 1.28
CA TRP A 64 12.79 -0.31 2.55
C TRP A 64 12.93 -1.72 3.15
N ILE A 65 11.85 -2.51 3.19
CA ILE A 65 11.90 -3.89 3.68
C ILE A 65 12.90 -4.71 2.85
N GLU A 66 12.89 -4.53 1.52
CA GLU A 66 13.84 -5.16 0.63
C GLU A 66 15.28 -4.73 0.90
N ALA A 67 15.54 -3.45 1.15
CA ALA A 67 16.86 -2.94 1.50
C ALA A 67 17.37 -3.52 2.83
N VAL A 68 16.49 -3.67 3.83
CA VAL A 68 16.82 -4.33 5.10
C VAL A 68 17.20 -5.78 4.88
N GLU A 69 16.40 -6.54 4.12
CA GLU A 69 16.62 -7.98 3.95
C GLU A 69 17.74 -8.35 2.97
N LYS A 70 17.87 -7.62 1.85
CA LYS A 70 18.78 -7.99 0.75
C LYS A 70 20.07 -7.17 0.76
N SER A 71 20.01 -5.92 1.18
CA SER A 71 21.15 -5.00 1.16
C SER A 71 21.76 -4.78 2.54
N GLY A 72 21.16 -5.32 3.60
CA GLY A 72 21.65 -5.21 4.98
C GLY A 72 21.45 -3.82 5.61
N TRP A 73 20.49 -3.02 5.12
CA TRP A 73 20.22 -1.70 5.68
C TRP A 73 19.80 -1.77 7.16
N SER A 74 20.51 -1.08 8.05
CA SER A 74 20.27 -1.10 9.50
C SER A 74 19.82 0.24 10.10
N GLU A 75 19.91 1.33 9.32
CA GLU A 75 19.76 2.71 9.83
C GLU A 75 18.29 3.22 9.93
N GLY A 76 17.31 2.32 9.79
CA GLY A 76 15.88 2.60 9.92
C GLY A 76 15.23 3.26 8.69
N TYR A 77 13.88 3.30 8.69
CA TYR A 77 13.07 3.73 7.53
C TYR A 77 13.32 5.16 7.07
N TRP A 78 13.40 6.11 8.01
CA TRP A 78 13.55 7.52 7.64
C TRP A 78 14.92 7.81 7.01
N ARG A 79 16.01 7.26 7.56
CA ARG A 79 17.32 7.47 6.92
C ARG A 79 17.37 6.83 5.54
N TRP A 80 16.75 5.66 5.36
CA TRP A 80 16.63 5.03 4.06
C TRP A 80 15.88 5.93 3.08
N LEU A 81 14.74 6.49 3.49
CA LEU A 81 13.94 7.39 2.66
C LEU A 81 14.73 8.64 2.23
N TRP A 82 15.46 9.26 3.16
CA TRP A 82 16.31 10.42 2.84
C TRP A 82 17.48 10.07 1.92
N HIS A 83 18.06 8.87 2.08
CA HIS A 83 19.11 8.37 1.21
C HIS A 83 18.59 8.13 -0.21
N GLU A 84 17.45 7.43 -0.33
CA GLU A 84 16.86 7.05 -1.61
C GLU A 84 16.35 8.26 -2.41
N PHE A 85 15.77 9.25 -1.74
CA PHE A 85 15.28 10.49 -2.37
C PHE A 85 16.33 11.63 -2.36
N SER A 86 17.59 11.33 -2.05
CA SER A 86 18.70 12.27 -2.25
C SER A 86 19.00 12.49 -3.74
N PRO A 87 19.70 13.55 -4.14
CA PRO A 87 20.12 13.72 -5.54
C PRO A 87 20.87 12.51 -6.10
N GLY A 88 21.70 11.85 -5.28
CA GLY A 88 22.39 10.62 -5.67
C GLY A 88 21.47 9.41 -5.85
N GLY A 89 20.49 9.24 -4.94
CA GLY A 89 19.50 8.17 -5.05
C GLY A 89 18.58 8.34 -6.27
N LEU A 90 18.13 9.57 -6.53
CA LEU A 90 17.27 9.87 -7.68
C LEU A 90 17.96 9.63 -9.04
N ILE A 91 19.29 9.74 -9.12
CA ILE A 91 20.06 9.39 -10.32
C ILE A 91 19.96 7.89 -10.62
N ASN A 92 19.86 7.04 -9.60
CA ASN A 92 19.68 5.60 -9.74
C ASN A 92 18.23 5.20 -10.08
N GLY A 93 17.31 6.18 -10.13
CA GLY A 93 15.91 6.01 -10.46
C GLY A 93 15.01 5.98 -9.22
N VAL A 94 13.71 6.19 -9.44
CA VAL A 94 12.71 6.11 -8.37
C VAL A 94 12.17 4.69 -8.29
N PRO A 95 12.14 4.05 -7.10
CA PRO A 95 11.56 2.73 -6.97
C PRO A 95 10.06 2.78 -7.29
N VAL A 96 9.65 1.99 -8.28
CA VAL A 96 8.23 1.87 -8.69
C VAL A 96 7.64 0.50 -8.35
N ASN A 97 8.47 -0.54 -8.19
CA ASN A 97 8.05 -1.93 -7.99
C ASN A 97 6.84 -2.26 -8.89
N HIS A 98 5.83 -2.98 -8.40
CA HIS A 98 4.65 -3.34 -9.19
C HIS A 98 3.91 -2.19 -9.87
N LEU A 99 4.05 -0.94 -9.41
CA LEU A 99 3.40 0.22 -10.01
C LEU A 99 3.99 0.61 -11.37
N TRP A 100 5.07 -0.02 -11.82
CA TRP A 100 5.56 0.11 -13.19
C TRP A 100 4.42 -0.11 -14.20
N PHE A 101 3.51 -1.05 -13.95
CA PHE A 101 2.34 -1.28 -14.80
C PHE A 101 1.45 -0.03 -14.91
N VAL A 102 1.19 0.68 -13.81
CA VAL A 102 0.38 1.92 -13.80
C VAL A 102 1.06 3.04 -14.58
N LEU A 103 2.38 3.19 -14.39
CA LEU A 103 3.19 4.13 -15.15
C LEU A 103 3.09 3.84 -16.66
N TYR A 104 3.21 2.58 -17.04
CA TYR A 104 3.17 2.16 -18.45
C TYR A 104 1.80 2.42 -19.07
N ILE A 105 0.69 2.06 -18.41
CA ILE A 105 -0.65 2.36 -18.96
C ILE A 105 -0.93 3.87 -19.00
N ALA A 106 -0.32 4.69 -18.14
CA ALA A 106 -0.43 6.14 -18.22
C ALA A 106 0.24 6.67 -19.48
N VAL A 107 1.46 6.21 -19.77
CA VAL A 107 2.23 6.60 -20.96
C VAL A 107 1.61 6.06 -22.25
N TYR A 108 1.18 4.79 -22.25
CA TYR A 108 0.52 4.18 -23.42
C TYR A 108 -0.85 4.80 -23.71
N SER A 109 -1.51 5.39 -22.69
CA SER A 109 -2.71 6.19 -22.92
C SER A 109 -2.41 7.44 -23.75
N LEU A 110 -1.21 8.03 -23.63
CA LEU A 110 -0.80 9.17 -24.48
C LEU A 110 -0.70 8.75 -25.94
N VAL A 111 -0.18 7.56 -26.22
CA VAL A 111 -0.12 6.99 -27.58
C VAL A 111 -1.53 6.79 -28.13
N ALA A 112 -2.44 6.22 -27.34
CA ALA A 112 -3.84 6.06 -27.76
C ALA A 112 -4.55 7.41 -27.98
N VAL A 113 -4.31 8.41 -27.13
CA VAL A 113 -4.83 9.78 -27.29
C VAL A 113 -4.26 10.44 -28.55
N ALA A 114 -2.98 10.21 -28.88
CA ALA A 114 -2.39 10.68 -30.12
C ALA A 114 -3.03 10.00 -31.34
N LEU A 115 -3.30 8.69 -31.28
CA LEU A 115 -4.03 7.96 -32.32
C LEU A 115 -5.46 8.49 -32.51
N MET A 116 -6.13 9.00 -31.47
CA MET A 116 -7.45 9.62 -31.60
C MET A 116 -7.44 10.88 -32.49
N ARG A 117 -6.29 11.52 -32.69
CA ARG A 117 -6.13 12.64 -33.64
C ARG A 117 -6.06 12.19 -35.10
N ARG A 118 -5.94 10.88 -35.34
CA ARG A 118 -5.88 10.24 -36.66
C ARG A 118 -6.94 9.12 -36.75
N PRO A 119 -8.24 9.47 -36.81
CA PRO A 119 -9.32 8.47 -36.86
C PRO A 119 -9.15 7.47 -38.01
N ASP A 120 -8.68 7.91 -39.18
CA ASP A 120 -8.42 7.04 -40.34
C ASP A 120 -7.45 5.90 -40.02
N TRP A 121 -6.46 6.13 -39.15
CA TRP A 121 -5.51 5.09 -38.74
C TRP A 121 -6.17 4.06 -37.84
N ILE A 122 -7.04 4.51 -36.94
CA ILE A 122 -7.85 3.62 -36.10
C ILE A 122 -8.77 2.79 -36.97
N GLU A 123 -9.50 3.39 -37.91
CA GLU A 123 -10.41 2.68 -38.81
C GLU A 123 -9.70 1.65 -39.69
N LYS A 124 -8.54 2.01 -40.25
CA LYS A 124 -7.71 1.06 -41.03
C LYS A 124 -7.25 -0.12 -40.17
N ALA A 125 -6.80 0.15 -38.94
CA ALA A 125 -6.34 -0.90 -38.02
C ALA A 125 -7.49 -1.80 -37.53
N GLU A 126 -8.63 -1.21 -37.18
CA GLU A 126 -9.85 -1.95 -36.84
C GLU A 126 -10.35 -2.79 -38.02
N GLY A 127 -10.29 -2.25 -39.25
CA GLY A 127 -10.62 -3.00 -40.47
C GLY A 127 -9.60 -4.09 -40.82
N PHE A 128 -8.33 -3.97 -40.39
CA PHE A 128 -7.35 -5.05 -40.48
C PHE A 128 -7.70 -6.18 -39.50
N ILE A 129 -8.04 -5.85 -38.26
CA ILE A 129 -8.48 -6.80 -37.23
C ILE A 129 -9.65 -7.63 -37.75
N ASP A 130 -10.70 -6.97 -38.24
CA ASP A 130 -11.90 -7.66 -38.71
C ASP A 130 -11.64 -8.59 -39.90
N ARG A 131 -10.70 -8.25 -40.79
CA ARG A 131 -10.39 -9.07 -41.98
C ARG A 131 -9.40 -10.20 -41.70
N ARG A 132 -8.49 -10.01 -40.75
CA ARG A 132 -7.34 -10.92 -40.54
C ARG A 132 -7.50 -11.83 -39.32
N LEU A 133 -8.31 -11.45 -38.33
CA LEU A 133 -8.56 -12.25 -37.14
C LEU A 133 -9.88 -13.03 -37.23
N ILE A 134 -10.09 -13.70 -38.36
CA ILE A 134 -11.25 -14.57 -38.61
C ILE A 134 -10.81 -16.03 -38.56
N GLY A 135 -11.65 -16.90 -37.99
CA GLY A 135 -11.38 -18.33 -37.95
C GLY A 135 -10.14 -18.62 -37.10
N PRO A 136 -9.30 -19.60 -37.48
CA PRO A 136 -8.13 -19.97 -36.68
C PRO A 136 -7.11 -18.83 -36.54
N TRP A 137 -7.14 -17.82 -37.40
CA TRP A 137 -6.22 -16.68 -37.34
C TRP A 137 -6.41 -15.81 -36.10
N VAL A 138 -7.58 -15.87 -35.45
CA VAL A 138 -7.81 -15.22 -34.15
C VAL A 138 -6.84 -15.75 -33.06
N LEU A 139 -6.38 -16.99 -33.21
CA LEU A 139 -5.36 -17.60 -32.36
C LEU A 139 -3.96 -17.45 -32.95
N ILE A 140 -3.79 -17.81 -34.22
CA ILE A 140 -2.47 -17.93 -34.84
C ILE A 140 -1.75 -16.58 -34.93
N LEU A 141 -2.42 -15.51 -35.37
CA LEU A 141 -1.74 -14.25 -35.64
C LEU A 141 -1.20 -13.58 -34.35
N PRO A 142 -1.96 -13.47 -33.24
CA PRO A 142 -1.40 -12.96 -31.99
C PRO A 142 -0.33 -13.88 -31.38
N MET A 143 -0.46 -15.21 -31.52
CA MET A 143 0.61 -16.14 -31.11
C MET A 143 1.91 -15.89 -31.88
N ALA A 144 1.81 -15.73 -33.20
CA ALA A 144 2.96 -15.44 -34.06
C ALA A 144 3.61 -14.11 -33.69
N TYR A 145 2.81 -13.06 -33.44
CA TYR A 145 3.32 -11.77 -32.96
C TYR A 145 4.10 -11.92 -31.65
N LEU A 146 3.52 -12.60 -30.65
CA LEU A 146 4.18 -12.84 -29.36
C LEU A 146 5.45 -13.69 -29.50
N ALA A 147 5.44 -14.68 -30.39
CA ALA A 147 6.60 -15.53 -30.66
C ALA A 147 7.75 -14.71 -31.26
N VAL A 148 7.45 -13.89 -32.28
CA VAL A 148 8.46 -13.03 -32.94
C VAL A 148 9.11 -12.09 -31.93
N ILE A 149 8.34 -11.36 -31.12
CA ILE A 149 8.92 -10.43 -30.15
C ILE A 149 9.72 -11.15 -29.06
N ARG A 150 9.29 -12.35 -28.63
CA ARG A 150 10.00 -13.16 -27.61
C ARG A 150 11.27 -13.82 -28.15
N ILE A 151 11.33 -14.11 -29.44
CA ILE A 151 12.53 -14.71 -30.06
C ILE A 151 13.53 -13.62 -30.42
N LEU A 152 13.07 -12.47 -30.93
CA LEU A 152 13.95 -11.43 -31.45
C LEU A 152 14.31 -10.36 -30.42
N LEU A 153 13.34 -9.86 -29.66
CA LEU A 153 13.55 -8.71 -28.76
C LEU A 153 13.92 -9.12 -27.34
N PHE A 154 13.32 -10.18 -26.81
CA PHE A 154 13.59 -10.61 -25.43
C PHE A 154 15.08 -10.95 -25.17
N PRO A 155 15.81 -11.66 -26.05
CA PRO A 155 17.23 -11.93 -25.81
C PRO A 155 18.11 -10.68 -25.85
N ALA A 156 17.72 -9.67 -26.64
CA ALA A 156 18.50 -8.44 -26.81
C ALA A 156 18.25 -7.41 -25.70
N PHE A 157 17.00 -7.29 -25.23
CA PHE A 157 16.58 -6.22 -24.32
C PHE A 157 16.12 -6.71 -22.93
N GLY A 158 15.68 -7.96 -22.81
CA GLY A 158 15.11 -8.48 -21.57
C GLY A 158 13.88 -7.70 -21.08
N VAL A 159 13.60 -7.79 -19.78
CA VAL A 159 12.58 -6.98 -19.09
C VAL A 159 13.32 -6.08 -18.11
N THR A 160 13.35 -4.78 -18.39
CA THR A 160 14.10 -3.80 -17.58
C THR A 160 13.20 -3.02 -16.62
N ASN A 161 11.91 -2.85 -16.97
CA ASN A 161 10.99 -1.91 -16.31
C ASN A 161 11.47 -0.45 -16.31
N PHE A 162 12.48 -0.13 -17.14
CA PHE A 162 12.96 1.22 -17.36
C PHE A 162 12.32 1.79 -18.61
N LEU A 163 11.26 2.60 -18.42
CA LEU A 163 10.36 3.06 -19.48
C LEU A 163 11.04 3.63 -20.74
N ALA A 164 12.26 4.17 -20.66
CA ALA A 164 12.95 4.71 -21.84
C ALA A 164 13.71 3.66 -22.68
N TRP A 165 13.99 2.48 -22.11
CA TRP A 165 14.83 1.44 -22.72
C TRP A 165 14.17 0.05 -22.76
N ASP A 166 12.90 -0.06 -22.35
CA ASP A 166 12.23 -1.34 -22.15
C ASP A 166 11.59 -1.91 -23.42
N TRP A 167 12.36 -1.97 -24.52
CA TRP A 167 11.88 -2.22 -25.89
C TRP A 167 11.07 -3.50 -26.06
N TYR A 168 11.49 -4.61 -25.44
CA TYR A 168 10.70 -5.86 -25.47
C TYR A 168 9.35 -5.68 -24.78
N ASN A 169 9.32 -5.06 -23.59
CA ASN A 169 8.09 -4.78 -22.87
C ASN A 169 7.24 -3.72 -23.56
N HIS A 170 7.81 -2.78 -24.31
CA HIS A 170 7.04 -1.88 -25.17
C HIS A 170 6.34 -2.68 -26.25
N ALA A 171 7.05 -3.51 -27.01
CA ALA A 171 6.44 -4.36 -28.01
C ALA A 171 5.30 -5.20 -27.39
N LEU A 172 5.58 -5.92 -26.30
CA LEU A 172 4.59 -6.77 -25.64
C LEU A 172 3.40 -5.98 -25.06
N SER A 173 3.67 -5.00 -24.21
CA SER A 173 2.67 -4.34 -23.37
C SER A 173 1.92 -3.23 -24.10
N LEU A 174 2.62 -2.39 -24.88
CA LEU A 174 1.96 -1.40 -25.73
C LEU A 174 1.18 -2.11 -26.85
N GLY A 175 1.75 -3.17 -27.43
CA GLY A 175 1.07 -4.00 -28.43
C GLY A 175 -0.24 -4.58 -27.89
N ALA A 176 -0.20 -5.23 -26.71
CA ALA A 176 -1.40 -5.75 -26.06
C ALA A 176 -2.41 -4.65 -25.69
N PHE A 177 -1.93 -3.51 -25.17
CA PHE A 177 -2.76 -2.36 -24.82
C PHE A 177 -3.48 -1.77 -26.03
N LEU A 178 -2.76 -1.49 -27.12
CA LEU A 178 -3.35 -0.97 -28.35
C LEU A 178 -4.27 -1.99 -29.00
N PHE A 179 -3.91 -3.28 -28.96
CA PHE A 179 -4.78 -4.33 -29.47
C PHE A 179 -6.10 -4.38 -28.70
N GLY A 180 -6.07 -4.30 -27.37
CA GLY A 180 -7.27 -4.18 -26.56
C GLY A 180 -8.09 -2.92 -26.85
N TYR A 181 -7.41 -1.78 -27.05
CA TYR A 181 -8.06 -0.52 -27.42
C TYR A 181 -8.81 -0.63 -28.76
N LEU A 182 -8.22 -1.26 -29.77
CA LEU A 182 -8.85 -1.46 -31.08
C LEU A 182 -9.92 -2.56 -31.04
N ALA A 183 -9.69 -3.65 -30.30
CA ALA A 183 -10.55 -4.81 -30.20
C ALA A 183 -11.90 -4.54 -29.48
N ALA A 184 -11.91 -3.60 -28.52
CA ALA A 184 -13.01 -3.41 -27.58
C ALA A 184 -14.41 -3.34 -28.20
N ARG A 185 -14.54 -2.72 -29.38
CA ARG A 185 -15.82 -2.50 -30.05
C ARG A 185 -16.07 -3.41 -31.26
N ARG A 186 -15.20 -4.38 -31.54
CA ARG A 186 -15.29 -5.25 -32.73
C ARG A 186 -16.06 -6.54 -32.42
N SER A 187 -17.36 -6.56 -32.69
CA SER A 187 -18.23 -7.71 -32.41
C SER A 187 -17.75 -9.00 -33.08
N LEU A 188 -17.24 -8.91 -34.31
CA LEU A 188 -16.71 -10.05 -35.07
C LEU A 188 -15.55 -10.72 -34.32
N LEU A 189 -14.57 -9.95 -33.85
CA LEU A 189 -13.45 -10.47 -33.06
C LEU A 189 -13.93 -11.18 -31.79
N TRP A 190 -14.87 -10.58 -31.05
CA TRP A 190 -15.42 -11.20 -29.84
C TRP A 190 -16.16 -12.51 -30.14
N SER A 191 -16.91 -12.58 -31.26
CA SER A 191 -17.57 -13.82 -31.68
C SER A 191 -16.58 -14.91 -32.08
N GLU A 192 -15.46 -14.55 -32.72
CA GLU A 192 -14.41 -15.51 -33.08
C GLU A 192 -13.67 -16.02 -31.83
N LEU A 193 -13.34 -15.14 -30.88
CA LEU A 193 -12.78 -15.55 -29.58
C LEU A 193 -13.72 -16.49 -28.82
N GLU A 194 -15.03 -16.19 -28.81
CA GLU A 194 -16.03 -17.09 -28.22
C GLU A 194 -16.08 -18.44 -28.94
N ARG A 195 -16.09 -18.44 -30.29
CA ARG A 195 -16.13 -19.66 -31.11
C ARG A 195 -14.91 -20.55 -30.86
N PHE A 196 -13.72 -19.96 -30.75
CA PHE A 196 -12.46 -20.70 -30.60
C PHE A 196 -12.05 -20.97 -29.14
N ARG A 197 -12.84 -20.56 -28.15
CA ARG A 197 -12.50 -20.66 -26.71
C ARG A 197 -12.05 -22.06 -26.25
N TRP A 198 -12.66 -23.13 -26.78
CA TRP A 198 -12.32 -24.51 -26.42
C TRP A 198 -11.02 -24.97 -27.06
N TYR A 199 -10.76 -24.57 -28.31
CA TYR A 199 -9.46 -24.81 -28.96
C TYR A 199 -8.35 -24.06 -28.23
N ALA A 200 -8.59 -22.80 -27.87
CA ALA A 200 -7.65 -22.01 -27.08
C ALA A 200 -7.36 -22.66 -25.71
N LEU A 201 -8.40 -23.16 -25.01
CA LEU A 201 -8.22 -23.88 -23.76
C LEU A 201 -7.45 -25.18 -23.94
N ALA A 202 -7.74 -25.96 -25.00
CA ALA A 202 -7.02 -27.20 -25.29
C ALA A 202 -5.54 -26.94 -25.59
N VAL A 203 -5.23 -25.89 -26.37
CA VAL A 203 -3.84 -25.47 -26.64
C VAL A 203 -3.13 -25.04 -25.36
N ALA A 204 -3.76 -24.21 -24.53
CA ALA A 204 -3.20 -23.80 -23.24
C ALA A 204 -2.93 -25.01 -22.32
N ALA A 205 -3.90 -25.92 -22.20
CA ALA A 205 -3.76 -27.14 -21.41
C ALA A 205 -2.63 -28.04 -21.92
N ALA A 206 -2.40 -28.11 -23.23
CA ALA A 206 -1.30 -28.85 -23.84
C ALA A 206 0.06 -28.16 -23.65
N CYS A 207 0.12 -26.83 -23.62
CA CYS A 207 1.37 -26.10 -23.39
C CYS A 207 1.93 -26.30 -21.97
N LEU A 208 1.07 -26.44 -20.96
CA LEU A 208 1.51 -26.61 -19.57
C LEU A 208 2.49 -27.78 -19.35
N PRO A 209 2.17 -29.04 -19.71
CA PRO A 209 3.11 -30.16 -19.55
C PRO A 209 4.38 -29.97 -20.39
N VAL A 210 4.27 -29.37 -21.59
CA VAL A 210 5.46 -29.06 -22.42
C VAL A 210 6.37 -28.06 -21.71
N MET A 211 5.82 -27.00 -21.10
CA MET A 211 6.60 -26.04 -20.32
C MET A 211 7.22 -26.67 -19.08
N MET A 212 6.52 -27.60 -18.40
CA MET A 212 7.07 -28.35 -17.26
C MET A 212 8.26 -29.22 -17.69
N LEU A 213 8.12 -29.95 -18.80
CA LEU A 213 9.21 -30.74 -19.39
C LEU A 213 10.41 -29.88 -19.79
N GLN A 214 10.16 -28.70 -20.39
CA GLN A 214 11.20 -27.74 -20.76
C GLN A 214 11.96 -27.18 -19.54
N VAL A 215 11.28 -26.99 -18.41
CA VAL A 215 11.92 -26.54 -17.15
C VAL A 215 12.74 -27.66 -16.51
N ALA A 216 12.30 -28.91 -16.61
CA ALA A 216 13.02 -30.08 -16.11
C ALA A 216 14.23 -30.47 -16.97
N HIS A 217 14.28 -30.05 -18.24
CA HIS A 217 15.34 -30.46 -19.17
C HIS A 217 16.66 -29.67 -18.97
N PRO A 218 17.81 -30.35 -18.81
CA PRO A 218 19.13 -29.71 -18.79
C PRO A 218 19.40 -29.03 -20.15
N GLY A 219 19.63 -27.72 -20.14
CA GLY A 219 19.84 -26.92 -21.36
C GLY A 219 18.80 -25.81 -21.60
N GLY A 220 17.63 -25.88 -20.94
CA GLY A 220 16.72 -24.77 -20.56
C GLY A 220 16.12 -23.84 -21.63
N GLY A 221 16.65 -23.81 -22.86
CA GLY A 221 16.25 -22.89 -23.94
C GLY A 221 15.38 -23.54 -25.03
N ALA A 222 15.50 -24.85 -25.23
CA ALA A 222 14.70 -25.62 -26.17
C ALA A 222 14.57 -27.09 -25.69
N PHE A 223 13.46 -27.75 -26.05
CA PHE A 223 13.24 -29.18 -25.83
C PHE A 223 12.71 -29.78 -27.13
N LEU A 224 13.32 -30.87 -27.60
CA LEU A 224 13.03 -31.49 -28.92
C LEU A 224 13.05 -30.47 -30.08
N GLY A 225 13.97 -29.51 -30.06
CA GLY A 225 14.07 -28.46 -31.07
C GLY A 225 13.03 -27.35 -30.99
N VAL A 226 12.07 -27.41 -30.05
CA VAL A 226 11.07 -26.36 -29.84
C VAL A 226 11.59 -25.33 -28.84
N PRO A 227 11.77 -24.05 -29.23
CA PRO A 227 12.22 -23.01 -28.32
C PRO A 227 11.22 -22.76 -27.19
N ARG A 228 11.70 -22.63 -25.95
CA ARG A 228 10.86 -22.33 -24.78
C ARG A 228 10.04 -21.05 -24.97
N ASN A 229 10.64 -20.03 -25.57
CA ASN A 229 9.98 -18.75 -25.85
C ASN A 229 8.78 -18.88 -26.80
N LEU A 230 8.79 -19.87 -27.71
CA LEU A 230 7.66 -20.15 -28.59
C LEU A 230 6.50 -20.76 -27.81
N VAL A 231 6.76 -21.75 -26.96
CA VAL A 231 5.72 -22.38 -26.13
C VAL A 231 5.09 -21.36 -25.18
N PHE A 232 5.91 -20.49 -24.57
CA PHE A 232 5.43 -19.38 -23.74
C PHE A 232 4.54 -18.40 -24.52
N ALA A 233 4.87 -18.10 -25.78
CA ALA A 233 4.06 -17.21 -26.62
C ALA A 233 2.69 -17.83 -26.94
N VAL A 234 2.69 -19.12 -27.29
CA VAL A 234 1.48 -19.89 -27.61
C VAL A 234 0.59 -19.99 -26.40
N ASP A 235 1.12 -20.44 -25.26
CA ASP A 235 0.40 -20.51 -23.98
C ASP A 235 -0.21 -19.16 -23.61
N GLN A 236 0.60 -18.11 -23.66
CA GLN A 236 0.20 -16.78 -23.28
C GLN A 236 -1.05 -16.29 -24.04
N TRP A 237 -1.08 -16.40 -25.37
CA TRP A 237 -2.27 -16.00 -26.13
C TRP A 237 -3.41 -17.01 -26.02
N ALA A 238 -3.12 -18.31 -26.00
CA ALA A 238 -4.12 -19.35 -25.85
C ALA A 238 -4.94 -19.16 -24.56
N VAL A 239 -4.28 -18.89 -23.43
CA VAL A 239 -4.96 -18.62 -22.16
C VAL A 239 -5.75 -17.32 -22.24
N ILE A 240 -5.19 -16.24 -22.80
CA ILE A 240 -5.92 -14.96 -22.95
C ILE A 240 -7.16 -15.15 -23.81
N ALA A 241 -7.05 -15.81 -24.96
CA ALA A 241 -8.16 -16.05 -25.87
C ALA A 241 -9.24 -16.94 -25.23
N ALA A 242 -8.84 -17.97 -24.48
CA ALA A 242 -9.77 -18.78 -23.71
C ALA A 242 -10.52 -17.92 -22.68
N ILE A 243 -9.80 -17.16 -21.84
CA ILE A 243 -10.41 -16.29 -20.82
C ILE A 243 -11.38 -15.29 -21.47
N LEU A 244 -10.96 -14.59 -22.53
CA LEU A 244 -11.80 -13.61 -23.22
C LEU A 244 -13.02 -14.27 -23.88
N GLY A 245 -12.86 -15.43 -24.51
CA GLY A 245 -13.96 -16.16 -25.15
C GLY A 245 -14.98 -16.70 -24.15
N PHE A 246 -14.53 -17.27 -23.03
CA PHE A 246 -15.41 -17.69 -21.93
C PHE A 246 -16.07 -16.50 -21.24
N ALA A 247 -15.34 -15.41 -21.02
CA ALA A 247 -15.90 -14.18 -20.44
C ALA A 247 -16.95 -13.54 -21.37
N ASN A 248 -16.73 -13.52 -22.68
CA ASN A 248 -17.70 -13.00 -23.64
C ASN A 248 -19.01 -13.81 -23.58
N ARG A 249 -18.90 -15.14 -23.54
CA ARG A 249 -20.09 -16.01 -23.48
C ARG A 249 -20.84 -15.92 -22.16
N HIS A 250 -20.12 -15.88 -21.03
CA HIS A 250 -20.74 -16.08 -19.71
C HIS A 250 -20.91 -14.80 -18.90
N LEU A 251 -20.18 -13.73 -19.21
CA LEU A 251 -20.13 -12.50 -18.40
C LEU A 251 -20.54 -11.24 -19.17
N ARG A 252 -20.50 -11.22 -20.52
CA ARG A 252 -20.76 -10.01 -21.32
C ARG A 252 -22.09 -9.33 -21.01
N ASP A 253 -23.15 -10.13 -20.96
CA ASP A 253 -24.51 -9.64 -20.71
C ASP A 253 -24.93 -9.80 -19.24
N LYS A 254 -24.00 -10.24 -18.38
CA LYS A 254 -24.27 -10.41 -16.95
C LYS A 254 -23.87 -9.16 -16.18
N GLY A 255 -24.88 -8.48 -15.67
CA GLY A 255 -24.74 -7.58 -14.52
C GLY A 255 -24.77 -8.35 -13.20
N GLY A 256 -24.51 -7.65 -12.10
CA GLY A 256 -24.68 -8.22 -10.77
C GLY A 256 -23.96 -7.44 -9.70
N ALA A 257 -24.39 -7.63 -8.46
CA ALA A 257 -23.77 -6.98 -7.30
C ALA A 257 -22.28 -7.36 -7.19
N VAL A 258 -21.94 -8.62 -7.47
CA VAL A 258 -20.56 -9.14 -7.38
C VAL A 258 -19.65 -8.51 -8.43
N ILE A 259 -20.03 -8.51 -9.71
CA ILE A 259 -19.21 -7.91 -10.78
C ILE A 259 -19.03 -6.42 -10.53
N THR A 260 -20.12 -5.71 -10.21
CA THR A 260 -20.07 -4.27 -9.89
C THR A 260 -19.14 -3.98 -8.72
N TYR A 261 -19.19 -4.81 -7.68
CA TYR A 261 -18.33 -4.70 -6.52
C TYR A 261 -16.85 -4.91 -6.89
N LEU A 262 -16.54 -6.01 -7.57
CA LEU A 262 -15.17 -6.37 -7.93
C LEU A 262 -14.56 -5.38 -8.94
N THR A 263 -15.34 -4.88 -9.90
CA THR A 263 -14.90 -3.81 -10.81
C THR A 263 -14.57 -2.52 -10.06
N GLY A 264 -15.31 -2.20 -8.99
CA GLY A 264 -14.99 -1.07 -8.12
C GLY A 264 -13.74 -1.31 -7.26
N ALA A 265 -13.50 -2.55 -6.82
CA ALA A 265 -12.43 -2.91 -5.90
C ALA A 265 -11.07 -3.12 -6.59
N VAL A 266 -11.06 -3.62 -7.83
CA VAL A 266 -9.86 -4.19 -8.47
C VAL A 266 -8.66 -3.26 -8.48
N PHE A 267 -8.84 -1.97 -8.77
CA PHE A 267 -7.74 -1.01 -8.83
C PHE A 267 -7.17 -0.71 -7.43
N THR A 268 -8.03 -0.49 -6.44
CA THR A 268 -7.59 -0.29 -5.04
C THR A 268 -6.89 -1.54 -4.49
N CYS A 269 -7.42 -2.73 -4.79
CA CYS A 269 -6.75 -3.98 -4.41
C CYS A 269 -5.40 -4.12 -5.12
N TYR A 270 -5.31 -3.77 -6.41
CA TYR A 270 -4.05 -3.77 -7.14
C TYR A 270 -3.02 -2.79 -6.53
N LEU A 271 -3.42 -1.60 -6.05
CA LEU A 271 -2.49 -0.72 -5.34
C LEU A 271 -2.01 -1.34 -4.02
N ALA A 272 -2.92 -1.96 -3.26
CA ALA A 272 -2.65 -2.39 -1.91
C ALA A 272 -1.87 -3.72 -1.82
N HIS A 273 -2.17 -4.67 -2.71
CA HIS A 273 -1.82 -6.09 -2.52
C HIS A 273 -0.33 -6.33 -2.33
N GLN A 274 0.55 -5.72 -3.13
CA GLN A 274 1.98 -6.03 -3.05
C GLN A 274 2.62 -5.50 -1.76
N THR A 275 2.21 -4.31 -1.30
CA THR A 275 2.70 -3.78 -0.02
C THR A 275 2.28 -4.68 1.13
N ILE A 276 1.00 -5.10 1.14
CA ILE A 276 0.50 -6.03 2.15
C ILE A 276 1.26 -7.35 2.08
N LEU A 277 1.48 -7.90 0.88
CA LEU A 277 2.19 -9.16 0.69
C LEU A 277 3.62 -9.09 1.21
N VAL A 278 4.37 -8.04 0.85
CA VAL A 278 5.77 -7.85 1.30
C VAL A 278 5.83 -7.69 2.81
N VAL A 279 4.95 -6.86 3.39
CA VAL A 279 4.86 -6.68 4.83
C VAL A 279 4.49 -8.00 5.51
N ALA A 280 3.46 -8.70 5.05
CA ALA A 280 3.01 -9.96 5.62
C ALA A 280 4.11 -11.04 5.55
N LEU A 281 4.82 -11.14 4.42
CA LEU A 281 5.94 -12.06 4.27
C LEU A 281 7.05 -11.75 5.27
N TRP A 282 7.39 -10.47 5.44
CA TRP A 282 8.40 -10.03 6.41
C TRP A 282 8.05 -10.42 7.86
N PHE A 283 6.76 -10.44 8.21
CA PHE A 283 6.28 -10.92 9.50
C PHE A 283 6.19 -12.45 9.63
N VAL A 284 5.73 -13.14 8.58
CA VAL A 284 5.43 -14.58 8.63
C VAL A 284 6.67 -15.45 8.44
N ARG A 285 7.65 -15.01 7.63
CA ARG A 285 8.85 -15.78 7.28
C ARG A 285 9.58 -16.43 8.47
N PRO A 286 9.77 -15.78 9.63
CA PRO A 286 10.47 -16.39 10.78
C PRO A 286 9.73 -17.53 11.42
N TRP A 287 8.41 -17.60 11.23
CA TRP A 287 7.60 -18.67 11.81
C TRP A 287 7.91 -20.02 11.16
N ALA A 288 8.71 -20.03 10.08
CA ALA A 288 9.18 -21.21 9.38
C ALA A 288 8.03 -22.20 9.08
N LEU A 289 6.88 -21.64 8.71
CA LEU A 289 5.67 -22.41 8.46
C LEU A 289 5.89 -23.38 7.29
N PRO A 290 5.19 -24.53 7.26
CA PRO A 290 5.13 -25.35 6.06
C PRO A 290 4.62 -24.51 4.87
N ALA A 291 5.25 -24.62 3.70
CA ALA A 291 4.99 -23.70 2.58
C ALA A 291 3.52 -23.62 2.14
N GLY A 292 2.75 -24.71 2.26
CA GLY A 292 1.31 -24.66 1.98
C GLY A 292 0.54 -23.75 2.93
N VAL A 293 0.89 -23.77 4.23
CA VAL A 293 0.31 -22.91 5.26
C VAL A 293 0.79 -21.47 5.10
N GLU A 294 2.08 -21.27 4.81
CA GLU A 294 2.64 -19.94 4.52
C GLU A 294 1.94 -19.32 3.30
N ALA A 295 1.86 -20.05 2.19
CA ALA A 295 1.21 -19.57 0.97
C ALA A 295 -0.27 -19.23 1.20
N LEU A 296 -1.02 -20.10 1.90
CA LEU A 296 -2.42 -19.85 2.23
C LEU A 296 -2.58 -18.62 3.14
N THR A 297 -1.71 -18.47 4.14
CA THR A 297 -1.70 -17.32 5.04
C THR A 297 -1.46 -16.03 4.27
N LEU A 298 -0.44 -16.00 3.40
CA LEU A 298 -0.13 -14.84 2.57
C LEU A 298 -1.27 -14.49 1.60
N VAL A 299 -1.93 -15.49 1.01
CA VAL A 299 -3.10 -15.29 0.14
C VAL A 299 -4.26 -14.66 0.93
N ILE A 300 -4.60 -15.21 2.09
CA ILE A 300 -5.71 -14.71 2.93
C ILE A 300 -5.42 -13.29 3.41
N VAL A 301 -4.23 -13.03 3.93
CA VAL A 301 -3.83 -11.71 4.43
C VAL A 301 -3.80 -10.69 3.30
N THR A 302 -3.24 -11.04 2.15
CA THR A 302 -3.13 -10.13 1.01
C THR A 302 -4.49 -9.81 0.40
N LEU A 303 -5.32 -10.81 0.14
CA LEU A 303 -6.66 -10.63 -0.44
C LEU A 303 -7.60 -9.93 0.56
N GLY A 304 -7.65 -10.43 1.80
CA GLY A 304 -8.48 -9.89 2.86
C GLY A 304 -8.09 -8.46 3.22
N GLY A 305 -6.79 -8.18 3.37
CA GLY A 305 -6.26 -6.84 3.64
C GLY A 305 -6.56 -5.87 2.50
N SER A 306 -6.41 -6.30 1.24
CA SER A 306 -6.70 -5.46 0.07
C SER A 306 -8.19 -5.10 -0.01
N LEU A 307 -9.07 -6.08 0.22
CA LEU A 307 -10.53 -5.86 0.27
C LEU A 307 -10.93 -4.98 1.45
N LEU A 308 -10.31 -5.16 2.62
CA LEU A 308 -10.53 -4.32 3.79
C LEU A 308 -10.14 -2.86 3.50
N ILE A 309 -8.99 -2.62 2.88
CA ILE A 309 -8.56 -1.28 2.46
C ILE A 309 -9.58 -0.68 1.49
N TYR A 310 -10.03 -1.44 0.50
CA TYR A 310 -11.09 -0.98 -0.40
C TYR A 310 -12.38 -0.61 0.35
N GLU A 311 -12.83 -1.43 1.30
CA GLU A 311 -14.01 -1.16 2.14
C GLU A 311 -13.88 0.09 3.02
N ILE A 312 -12.68 0.36 3.52
CA ILE A 312 -12.38 1.57 4.29
C ILE A 312 -12.39 2.79 3.35
N VAL A 313 -11.62 2.72 2.26
CA VAL A 313 -11.41 3.85 1.37
C VAL A 313 -12.69 4.25 0.63
N ARG A 314 -13.52 3.28 0.22
CA ARG A 314 -14.82 3.58 -0.42
C ARG A 314 -15.81 4.32 0.51
N ARG A 315 -15.57 4.30 1.83
CA ARG A 315 -16.37 5.03 2.83
C ARG A 315 -15.79 6.42 3.16
N LEU A 316 -14.56 6.70 2.71
CA LEU A 316 -13.83 7.94 2.95
C LEU A 316 -13.69 8.75 1.64
N PRO A 317 -14.65 9.65 1.32
CA PRO A 317 -14.71 10.30 0.00
C PRO A 317 -13.50 11.18 -0.33
N LEU A 318 -12.80 11.70 0.68
CA LEU A 318 -11.57 12.49 0.48
C LEU A 318 -10.35 11.62 0.15
N VAL A 319 -10.36 10.36 0.59
CA VAL A 319 -9.26 9.39 0.39
C VAL A 319 -9.49 8.56 -0.87
N GLY A 320 -10.75 8.42 -1.30
CA GLY A 320 -11.11 7.68 -2.52
C GLY A 320 -10.25 8.00 -3.75
N PRO A 321 -10.08 9.29 -4.14
CA PRO A 321 -9.32 9.65 -5.33
C PRO A 321 -7.85 9.20 -5.32
N ILE A 322 -7.16 9.26 -4.17
CA ILE A 322 -5.75 8.82 -4.06
C ILE A 322 -5.59 7.29 -4.13
N TRP A 323 -6.68 6.53 -4.01
CA TRP A 323 -6.71 5.08 -4.23
C TRP A 323 -7.39 4.69 -5.56
N GLY A 324 -7.63 5.67 -6.42
CA GLY A 324 -8.22 5.52 -7.75
C GLY A 324 -9.72 5.25 -7.77
N LEU A 325 -10.42 5.51 -6.66
CA LEU A 325 -11.87 5.55 -6.67
C LEU A 325 -12.36 6.87 -7.25
N LYS A 326 -13.41 6.82 -8.07
CA LYS A 326 -14.05 8.03 -8.60
C LYS A 326 -14.57 8.87 -7.43
N ALA A 327 -14.25 10.16 -7.43
CA ALA A 327 -14.84 11.12 -6.50
C ALA A 327 -16.37 11.01 -6.62
N ARG A 328 -17.01 10.53 -5.55
CA ARG A 328 -18.48 10.49 -5.49
C ARG A 328 -18.91 11.95 -5.33
N ALA A 329 -19.84 12.42 -6.19
CA ALA A 329 -20.52 13.68 -5.92
C ALA A 329 -21.00 13.60 -4.46
N PRO A 330 -20.71 14.61 -3.61
CA PRO A 330 -20.93 14.51 -2.18
C PRO A 330 -22.42 14.25 -1.92
N SER A 331 -22.80 12.98 -1.72
CA SER A 331 -24.16 12.59 -1.37
C SER A 331 -24.35 12.99 0.09
N GLN A 332 -24.95 14.16 0.26
CA GLN A 332 -24.92 15.03 1.44
C GLN A 332 -23.49 15.46 1.80
N PRO A 333 -23.25 16.75 2.15
CA PRO A 333 -21.95 17.17 2.64
C PRO A 333 -21.52 16.23 3.76
N VAL A 334 -20.27 15.77 3.76
CA VAL A 334 -19.69 15.09 4.94
C VAL A 334 -19.92 15.95 6.19
N ALA A 335 -19.96 17.27 6.01
CA ALA A 335 -20.40 18.24 7.00
C ALA A 335 -21.82 18.03 7.55
N ALA A 336 -22.80 17.61 6.73
CA ALA A 336 -24.20 17.37 7.11
C ALA A 336 -24.41 16.04 7.83
N ARG A 337 -23.79 14.94 7.36
CA ARG A 337 -23.76 13.66 8.10
C ARG A 337 -22.99 13.78 9.42
N LEU A 338 -21.88 14.52 9.40
CA LEU A 338 -21.16 14.86 10.63
C LEU A 338 -21.99 15.81 11.50
N LYS A 339 -22.74 16.79 10.96
CA LYS A 339 -23.68 17.62 11.74
C LYS A 339 -24.76 16.77 12.40
N GLN A 340 -25.28 15.76 11.71
CA GLN A 340 -26.27 14.82 12.25
C GLN A 340 -25.64 13.90 13.32
N TRP A 341 -24.38 13.51 13.15
CA TRP A 341 -23.60 12.76 14.16
C TRP A 341 -23.10 13.61 15.33
N LEU A 342 -22.88 14.91 15.12
CA LEU A 342 -22.42 15.92 16.08
C LEU A 342 -23.59 16.62 16.80
N GLY A 343 -24.79 16.58 16.22
CA GLY A 343 -25.93 17.44 16.58
C GLY A 343 -27.03 16.78 17.41
N GLN A 344 -26.84 15.55 17.90
CA GLN A 344 -27.71 15.00 18.96
C GLN A 344 -27.14 15.37 20.33
N PRO A 345 -27.85 16.17 21.15
CA PRO A 345 -27.41 16.50 22.51
C PRO A 345 -27.28 15.22 23.36
N GLY A 346 -26.12 15.01 23.99
CA GLY A 346 -25.92 14.01 25.05
C GLY A 346 -25.17 12.72 24.68
N GLN A 347 -25.35 12.14 23.49
CA GLN A 347 -24.68 10.87 23.12
C GLN A 347 -23.29 10.94 22.44
N PRO A 348 -22.91 11.95 21.62
CA PRO A 348 -21.73 11.87 20.74
C PRO A 348 -20.39 11.95 21.47
N PHE A 349 -20.37 12.43 22.71
CA PHE A 349 -19.16 12.55 23.50
C PHE A 349 -18.79 11.27 24.25
N ARG A 350 -19.75 10.36 24.52
CA ARG A 350 -19.48 9.17 25.35
C ARG A 350 -18.42 8.26 24.70
N ARG A 351 -18.54 7.99 23.40
CA ARG A 351 -17.55 7.19 22.66
C ARG A 351 -16.19 7.88 22.59
N ARG A 352 -16.16 9.20 22.37
CA ARG A 352 -14.91 9.99 22.30
C ARG A 352 -14.19 10.03 23.65
N ARG A 353 -14.93 10.17 24.74
CA ARG A 353 -14.40 10.15 26.11
C ARG A 353 -13.80 8.80 26.48
N LEU A 354 -14.41 7.70 26.03
CA LEU A 354 -13.85 6.36 26.22
C LEU A 354 -12.50 6.21 25.48
N LEU A 355 -12.42 6.70 24.24
CA LEU A 355 -11.17 6.71 23.45
C LEU A 355 -10.08 7.58 24.10
N LEU A 356 -10.45 8.70 24.73
CA LEU A 356 -9.48 9.53 25.46
C LEU A 356 -9.08 8.90 26.80
N ALA A 357 -9.98 8.18 27.48
CA ALA A 357 -9.62 7.43 28.69
C ALA A 357 -8.56 6.35 28.39
N VAL A 358 -8.63 5.73 27.20
CA VAL A 358 -7.57 4.85 26.69
C VAL A 358 -6.22 5.59 26.58
N GLY A 359 -6.23 6.83 26.08
CA GLY A 359 -5.03 7.68 26.00
C GLY A 359 -4.43 8.05 27.36
N VAL A 360 -5.24 8.09 28.43
CA VAL A 360 -4.76 8.28 29.81
C VAL A 360 -4.16 6.98 30.37
N ALA A 361 -4.76 5.83 30.05
CA ALA A 361 -4.31 4.53 30.55
C ALA A 361 -3.00 4.05 29.89
N ALA A 362 -2.80 4.34 28.59
CA ALA A 362 -1.68 3.80 27.83
C ALA A 362 -0.29 4.12 28.42
N PRO A 363 0.05 5.37 28.81
CA PRO A 363 1.35 5.67 29.42
C PRO A 363 1.55 5.02 30.80
N LEU A 364 0.47 4.87 31.58
CA LEU A 364 0.51 4.22 32.89
C LEU A 364 0.77 2.72 32.75
N LEU A 365 0.13 2.08 31.77
CA LEU A 365 0.39 0.69 31.43
C LEU A 365 1.84 0.50 30.96
N ALA A 366 2.34 1.40 30.10
CA ALA A 366 3.73 1.34 29.62
C ALA A 366 4.71 1.41 30.80
N LEU A 367 4.49 2.34 31.72
CA LEU A 367 5.31 2.46 32.93
C LEU A 367 5.23 1.20 33.80
N ALA A 368 4.03 0.68 34.04
CA ALA A 368 3.83 -0.53 34.85
C ALA A 368 4.52 -1.74 34.22
N SER A 369 4.43 -1.91 32.89
CA SER A 369 5.10 -2.99 32.17
C SER A 369 6.62 -2.88 32.22
N VAL A 370 7.17 -1.67 32.08
CA VAL A 370 8.62 -1.41 32.24
C VAL A 370 9.07 -1.76 33.65
N CYS A 371 8.40 -1.25 34.68
CA CYS A 371 8.75 -1.53 36.07
C CYS A 371 8.68 -3.02 36.38
N ALA A 372 7.62 -3.71 35.94
CA ALA A 372 7.47 -5.15 36.12
C ALA A 372 8.59 -5.92 35.42
N ALA A 373 8.95 -5.56 34.19
CA ALA A 373 10.03 -6.21 33.44
C ALA A 373 11.39 -6.04 34.14
N ILE A 374 11.70 -4.84 34.65
CA ILE A 374 12.93 -4.57 35.40
C ILE A 374 12.99 -5.41 36.68
N LEU A 375 11.88 -5.50 37.43
CA LEU A 375 11.81 -6.30 38.66
C LEU A 375 12.05 -7.80 38.40
N THR A 376 11.73 -8.26 37.19
CA THR A 376 11.97 -9.66 36.77
C THR A 376 13.33 -9.88 36.11
N TYR A 377 14.16 -8.85 35.96
CA TYR A 377 15.48 -8.94 35.31
C TYR A 377 16.58 -8.44 36.28
N PRO A 378 17.06 -9.30 37.21
CA PRO A 378 17.95 -8.89 38.30
C PRO A 378 19.27 -8.25 37.87
N ASP A 379 19.82 -8.68 36.74
CA ASP A 379 21.10 -8.19 36.19
C ASP A 379 20.96 -6.96 35.29
N PHE A 380 19.76 -6.37 35.19
CA PHE A 380 19.50 -5.25 34.29
C PHE A 380 20.09 -3.93 34.83
N ASP A 381 21.11 -3.40 34.15
CA ASP A 381 21.72 -2.12 34.45
C ASP A 381 20.93 -0.97 33.83
N ASN A 382 20.31 -0.18 34.70
CA ASN A 382 19.44 0.91 34.30
C ASN A 382 20.15 2.07 33.59
N ALA A 383 21.46 2.20 33.77
CA ALA A 383 22.28 3.23 33.16
C ALA A 383 22.80 2.82 31.78
N ARG A 384 23.14 1.54 31.60
CA ARG A 384 23.92 1.07 30.44
C ARG A 384 23.12 0.34 29.38
N GLN A 385 21.97 -0.23 29.76
CA GLN A 385 21.18 -1.06 28.85
C GLN A 385 19.98 -0.31 28.28
N TYR A 386 19.66 -0.63 27.02
CA TYR A 386 18.51 -0.06 26.34
C TYR A 386 17.21 -0.60 26.92
N LEU A 387 16.14 0.19 26.86
CA LEU A 387 14.80 -0.21 27.30
C LEU A 387 14.31 -1.41 26.48
N SER A 388 14.62 -1.47 25.19
CA SER A 388 14.30 -2.60 24.32
C SER A 388 14.95 -3.94 24.74
N GLU A 389 16.03 -3.92 25.53
CA GLU A 389 16.65 -5.15 26.05
C GLU A 389 15.77 -5.87 27.09
N LEU A 390 14.84 -5.16 27.74
CA LEU A 390 13.84 -5.77 28.63
C LEU A 390 12.90 -6.73 27.90
N GLY A 391 12.74 -6.56 26.59
CA GLY A 391 12.03 -7.47 25.70
C GLY A 391 12.94 -8.32 24.82
N GLY A 392 14.25 -8.26 25.03
CA GLY A 392 15.27 -8.91 24.20
C GLY A 392 15.56 -10.36 24.62
N ALA A 393 16.41 -11.02 23.86
CA ALA A 393 16.77 -12.43 24.07
C ALA A 393 17.46 -12.70 25.42
N SER A 394 18.08 -11.70 26.03
CA SER A 394 18.77 -11.81 27.32
C SER A 394 17.86 -11.62 28.53
N ALA A 395 16.62 -11.16 28.35
CA ALA A 395 15.69 -10.91 29.45
C ALA A 395 15.13 -12.22 30.03
N SER A 396 14.94 -12.26 31.35
CA SER A 396 14.38 -13.43 32.04
C SER A 396 12.89 -13.67 31.73
N ALA A 397 12.14 -12.59 31.49
CA ALA A 397 10.71 -12.64 31.18
C ALA A 397 10.32 -11.61 30.10
N PRO A 398 10.80 -11.77 28.85
CA PRO A 398 10.67 -10.76 27.78
C PRO A 398 9.21 -10.44 27.43
N LEU A 399 8.29 -11.38 27.67
CA LEU A 399 6.87 -11.21 27.39
C LEU A 399 6.20 -10.13 28.27
N ILE A 400 6.72 -9.86 29.47
CA ILE A 400 6.17 -8.81 30.35
C ILE A 400 6.34 -7.44 29.69
N PHE A 401 7.54 -7.18 29.17
CA PHE A 401 7.85 -5.96 28.43
C PHE A 401 7.14 -5.95 27.05
N ASN A 402 7.35 -6.99 26.24
CA ASN A 402 6.83 -7.04 24.87
C ASN A 402 5.30 -7.04 24.83
N GLY A 403 4.63 -7.81 25.69
CA GLY A 403 3.17 -7.80 25.79
C GLY A 403 2.63 -6.44 26.27
N GLY A 404 3.31 -5.82 27.24
CA GLY A 404 3.00 -4.48 27.71
C GLY A 404 3.08 -3.42 26.62
N VAL A 405 4.21 -3.36 25.91
CA VAL A 405 4.44 -2.43 24.80
C VAL A 405 3.48 -2.70 23.64
N PHE A 406 3.15 -3.96 23.34
CA PHE A 406 2.17 -4.31 22.32
C PHE A 406 0.81 -3.69 22.62
N VAL A 407 0.31 -3.92 23.83
CA VAL A 407 -0.98 -3.34 24.28
C VAL A 407 -0.90 -1.82 24.25
N CYS A 408 0.20 -1.22 24.73
CA CYS A 408 0.39 0.24 24.69
C CYS A 408 0.38 0.81 23.27
N GLY A 409 0.97 0.12 22.29
CA GLY A 409 0.92 0.51 20.87
C GLY A 409 -0.52 0.53 20.33
N VAL A 410 -1.30 -0.52 20.61
CA VAL A 410 -2.72 -0.57 20.24
C VAL A 410 -3.51 0.55 20.92
N LEU A 411 -3.31 0.75 22.22
CA LEU A 411 -3.98 1.81 22.97
C LEU A 411 -3.58 3.21 22.46
N ALA A 412 -2.32 3.44 22.07
CA ALA A 412 -1.87 4.69 21.48
C ALA A 412 -2.57 4.98 20.14
N ALA A 413 -2.72 3.97 19.27
CA ALA A 413 -3.47 4.12 18.02
C ALA A 413 -4.94 4.52 18.27
N VAL A 414 -5.60 3.84 19.23
CA VAL A 414 -6.98 4.13 19.64
C VAL A 414 -7.10 5.54 20.26
N ALA A 415 -6.14 5.93 21.10
CA ALA A 415 -6.08 7.25 21.71
C ALA A 415 -5.95 8.36 20.67
N GLY A 416 -5.10 8.14 19.65
CA GLY A 416 -4.94 9.05 18.53
C GLY A 416 -6.23 9.34 17.78
N VAL A 417 -7.02 8.30 17.50
CA VAL A 417 -8.37 8.45 16.92
C VAL A 417 -9.27 9.26 17.85
N GLY A 418 -9.21 9.01 19.16
CA GLY A 418 -9.93 9.79 20.17
C GLY A 418 -9.57 11.28 20.16
N ILE A 419 -8.27 11.60 20.17
CA ILE A 419 -7.74 12.97 20.13
C ILE A 419 -8.15 13.66 18.82
N GLY A 420 -7.99 12.99 17.67
CA GLY A 420 -8.39 13.52 16.38
C GLY A 420 -9.89 13.85 16.32
N LEU A 421 -10.74 12.93 16.78
CA LEU A 421 -12.19 13.16 16.87
C LEU A 421 -12.57 14.26 17.86
N ALA A 422 -11.82 14.41 18.96
CA ALA A 422 -12.00 15.50 19.91
C ALA A 422 -11.70 16.86 19.27
N MET A 423 -10.61 16.98 18.52
CA MET A 423 -10.25 18.20 17.79
C MET A 423 -11.31 18.57 16.74
N MET A 424 -11.77 17.58 15.97
CA MET A 424 -12.86 17.79 14.99
C MET A 424 -14.14 18.25 15.68
N GLY A 425 -14.44 17.70 16.85
CA GLY A 425 -15.63 18.04 17.64
C GLY A 425 -15.57 19.41 18.30
N LEU A 426 -14.43 19.80 18.86
CA LEU A 426 -14.27 21.04 19.62
C LEU A 426 -14.01 22.26 18.72
N CYS A 427 -13.34 22.08 17.58
CA CYS A 427 -12.78 23.18 16.79
C CYS A 427 -13.16 23.13 15.31
N GLY A 428 -13.82 22.07 14.84
CA GLY A 428 -14.07 21.87 13.41
C GLY A 428 -12.79 21.60 12.58
N ALA A 429 -11.63 21.41 13.22
CA ALA A 429 -10.33 21.24 12.59
C ALA A 429 -10.16 19.84 11.98
N ARG A 430 -10.82 19.60 10.83
CA ARG A 430 -10.90 18.28 10.18
C ARG A 430 -9.55 17.75 9.71
N ILE A 431 -8.75 18.60 9.07
CA ILE A 431 -7.46 18.20 8.50
C ILE A 431 -6.48 17.87 9.63
N ALA A 432 -6.29 18.81 10.57
CA ALA A 432 -5.41 18.61 11.71
C ALA A 432 -5.80 17.40 12.58
N GLY A 433 -7.11 17.20 12.83
CA GLY A 433 -7.61 16.04 13.57
C GLY A 433 -7.36 14.71 12.84
N ALA A 434 -7.52 14.67 11.52
CA ALA A 434 -7.26 13.47 10.72
C ALA A 434 -5.77 13.13 10.69
N LEU A 435 -4.90 14.13 10.44
CA LEU A 435 -3.45 13.95 10.45
C LEU A 435 -2.94 13.49 11.82
N THR A 436 -3.49 14.05 12.91
CA THR A 436 -3.17 13.62 14.27
C THR A 436 -3.49 12.14 14.46
N ALA A 437 -4.70 11.70 14.07
CA ALA A 437 -5.08 10.30 14.19
C ALA A 437 -4.14 9.39 13.37
N VAL A 438 -3.79 9.77 12.14
CA VAL A 438 -2.86 9.00 11.30
C VAL A 438 -1.50 8.85 11.95
N VAL A 439 -0.91 9.94 12.46
CA VAL A 439 0.40 9.91 13.12
C VAL A 439 0.40 8.97 14.32
N PHE A 440 -0.64 9.01 15.15
CA PHE A 440 -0.77 8.11 16.30
C PHE A 440 -1.01 6.66 15.90
N VAL A 441 -1.79 6.40 14.84
CA VAL A 441 -2.01 5.03 14.34
C VAL A 441 -0.72 4.43 13.81
N LEU A 442 0.07 5.19 13.04
CA LEU A 442 1.39 4.76 12.57
C LEU A 442 2.34 4.53 13.74
N ALA A 443 2.31 5.40 14.76
CA ALA A 443 3.16 5.25 15.92
C ALA A 443 2.79 4.05 16.79
N GLY A 444 1.49 3.85 17.02
CA GLY A 444 0.97 2.69 17.73
C GLY A 444 1.26 1.38 17.00
N PHE A 445 1.17 1.38 15.66
CA PHE A 445 1.58 0.25 14.83
C PHE A 445 3.08 -0.03 14.97
N GLY A 446 3.94 1.00 14.88
CA GLY A 446 5.39 0.84 15.05
C GLY A 446 5.76 0.20 16.39
N LEU A 447 5.15 0.67 17.48
CA LEU A 447 5.33 0.12 18.84
C LEU A 447 4.84 -1.32 18.97
N ALA A 448 3.64 -1.64 18.45
CA ALA A 448 3.08 -2.99 18.56
C ALA A 448 3.79 -3.98 17.62
N ALA A 449 4.21 -3.55 16.44
CA ALA A 449 4.94 -4.38 15.51
C ALA A 449 6.34 -4.73 16.03
N SER A 450 7.04 -3.80 16.68
CA SER A 450 8.40 -4.03 17.17
C SER A 450 8.47 -5.09 18.28
N THR A 451 7.40 -5.31 19.04
CA THR A 451 7.38 -6.33 20.10
C THR A 451 7.24 -7.75 19.57
N LEU A 452 6.83 -7.91 18.32
CA LEU A 452 6.78 -9.20 17.64
C LEU A 452 8.20 -9.69 17.25
N PHE A 453 9.17 -8.77 17.26
CA PHE A 453 10.58 -9.04 16.95
C PHE A 453 11.46 -8.56 18.11
N PRO A 454 11.78 -9.45 19.07
CA PRO A 454 12.68 -9.12 20.17
C PRO A 454 14.00 -8.52 19.69
N TRP A 455 14.50 -7.53 20.42
CA TRP A 455 15.86 -7.02 20.20
C TRP A 455 16.88 -8.16 20.36
N PRO A 456 17.93 -8.27 19.51
CA PRO A 456 18.41 -7.30 18.51
C PRO A 456 17.97 -7.55 17.05
N ASP A 457 16.85 -8.24 16.82
CA ASP A 457 16.35 -8.48 15.46
C ASP A 457 16.24 -7.14 14.68
N PRO A 458 16.84 -6.99 13.49
CA PRO A 458 16.81 -5.73 12.72
C PRO A 458 15.40 -5.18 12.49
N ARG A 459 14.39 -6.06 12.47
CA ARG A 459 12.98 -5.71 12.25
C ARG A 459 12.34 -5.04 13.45
N HIS A 460 12.96 -5.18 14.62
CA HIS A 460 12.64 -4.37 15.80
C HIS A 460 12.68 -2.86 15.48
N MET A 461 13.51 -2.45 14.51
CA MET A 461 13.62 -1.05 14.06
C MET A 461 12.36 -0.49 13.39
N VAL A 462 11.32 -1.30 13.17
CA VAL A 462 9.96 -0.81 12.84
C VAL A 462 9.42 0.15 13.91
N ILE A 463 9.92 0.07 15.14
CA ILE A 463 9.64 1.02 16.22
C ILE A 463 9.91 2.48 15.83
N ASN A 464 10.79 2.73 14.85
CA ASN A 464 11.07 4.07 14.35
C ASN A 464 9.87 4.75 13.67
N LEU A 465 8.85 3.99 13.25
CA LEU A 465 7.57 4.57 12.84
C LEU A 465 6.90 5.35 13.99
N ALA A 466 7.15 4.95 15.24
CA ALA A 466 6.70 5.66 16.43
C ALA A 466 7.31 7.06 16.58
N LEU A 467 8.49 7.33 16.01
CA LEU A 467 9.10 8.66 16.06
C LEU A 467 8.23 9.72 15.36
N GLY A 468 7.35 9.33 14.44
CA GLY A 468 6.39 10.25 13.81
C GLY A 468 5.48 10.96 14.82
N ILE A 469 5.25 10.37 16.01
CA ILE A 469 4.44 10.97 17.08
C ILE A 469 5.00 12.31 17.58
N GLN A 470 6.28 12.60 17.35
CA GLN A 470 6.89 13.88 17.68
C GLN A 470 6.24 15.06 16.94
N LEU A 471 5.61 14.82 15.79
CA LEU A 471 4.87 15.85 15.05
C LEU A 471 3.47 16.12 15.63
N ALA A 472 2.95 15.21 16.46
CA ALA A 472 1.59 15.30 16.95
C ALA A 472 1.32 16.56 17.79
N PRO A 473 2.19 17.03 18.70
CA PRO A 473 1.94 18.28 19.42
C PRO A 473 1.75 19.50 18.50
N LEU A 474 2.50 19.58 17.39
CA LEU A 474 2.32 20.66 16.40
C LEU A 474 0.96 20.57 15.70
N LEU A 475 0.53 19.35 15.35
CA LEU A 475 -0.79 19.12 14.76
C LEU A 475 -1.92 19.49 15.73
N LEU A 476 -1.77 19.17 17.02
CA LEU A 476 -2.69 19.59 18.07
C LEU A 476 -2.70 21.12 18.23
N LEU A 477 -1.53 21.77 18.26
CA LEU A 477 -1.43 23.23 18.34
C LEU A 477 -2.13 23.92 17.18
N TRP A 478 -1.94 23.41 15.96
CA TRP A 478 -2.61 23.91 14.76
C TRP A 478 -4.12 23.72 14.85
N GLY A 479 -4.60 22.52 15.18
CA GLY A 479 -6.03 22.25 15.24
C GLY A 479 -6.76 22.92 16.41
N LEU A 480 -6.04 23.25 17.50
CA LEU A 480 -6.58 23.94 18.68
C LEU A 480 -6.32 25.45 18.65
N HIS A 481 -5.74 26.01 17.58
CA HIS A 481 -5.29 27.40 17.53
C HIS A 481 -6.41 28.39 17.91
N GLY A 482 -7.62 28.21 17.36
CA GLY A 482 -8.78 29.08 17.61
C GLY A 482 -9.41 29.01 19.00
N ARG A 483 -9.00 28.07 19.88
CA ARG A 483 -9.56 27.88 21.23
C ARG A 483 -8.75 28.63 22.28
N LYS A 484 -9.23 29.77 22.77
CA LYS A 484 -8.53 30.57 23.81
C LYS A 484 -8.52 29.90 25.18
N ASP A 485 -9.56 29.12 25.48
CA ASP A 485 -9.79 28.37 26.71
C ASP A 485 -8.79 27.22 26.97
N LEU A 486 -8.01 26.84 25.95
CA LEU A 486 -7.01 25.77 26.04
C LEU A 486 -5.56 26.29 26.15
N GLY A 487 -5.36 27.54 26.57
CA GLY A 487 -4.04 28.18 26.62
C GLY A 487 -2.98 27.36 27.36
N ARG A 488 -3.30 26.81 28.54
CA ARG A 488 -2.36 25.96 29.32
C ARG A 488 -1.96 24.68 28.59
N LEU A 489 -2.90 24.05 27.88
CA LEU A 489 -2.61 22.88 27.05
C LEU A 489 -1.68 23.24 25.89
N LYS A 490 -1.87 24.40 25.25
CA LYS A 490 -0.98 24.85 24.17
C LYS A 490 0.44 25.08 24.67
N VAL A 491 0.62 25.76 25.81
CA VAL A 491 1.94 25.95 26.41
C VAL A 491 2.60 24.59 26.71
N PHE A 492 1.85 23.67 27.31
CA PHE A 492 2.33 22.31 27.56
C PHE A 492 2.78 21.60 26.27
N LEU A 493 1.99 21.67 25.20
CA LEU A 493 2.33 21.06 23.91
C LEU A 493 3.59 21.67 23.27
N VAL A 494 3.78 22.99 23.38
CA VAL A 494 5.01 23.67 22.92
C VAL A 494 6.23 23.17 23.71
N VAL A 495 6.13 23.13 25.03
CA VAL A 495 7.22 22.66 25.91
C VAL A 495 7.59 21.22 25.58
N VAL A 496 6.59 20.33 25.46
CA VAL A 496 6.82 18.92 25.11
C VAL A 496 7.45 18.78 23.73
N PHE A 497 6.98 19.53 22.72
CA PHE A 497 7.58 19.50 21.38
C PHE A 497 9.06 19.92 21.40
N VAL A 498 9.37 21.03 22.06
CA VAL A 498 10.75 21.52 22.20
C VAL A 498 11.61 20.50 22.94
N LEU A 499 11.10 19.93 24.03
CA LEU A 499 11.84 18.94 24.81
C LEU A 499 12.12 17.66 24.00
N MET A 500 11.14 17.17 23.24
CA MET A 500 11.34 16.03 22.32
C MET A 500 12.38 16.36 21.25
N ALA A 501 12.30 17.54 20.63
CA ALA A 501 13.27 17.96 19.61
C ALA A 501 14.69 18.03 20.17
N LEU A 502 14.88 18.62 21.36
CA LEU A 502 16.17 18.69 22.03
C LEU A 502 16.71 17.30 22.34
N LEU A 503 15.88 16.43 22.94
CA LEU A 503 16.30 15.07 23.25
C LEU A 503 16.65 14.29 21.97
N THR A 504 15.89 14.43 20.88
CA THR A 504 16.20 13.78 19.59
C THR A 504 17.54 14.24 19.04
N ILE A 505 17.87 15.53 19.15
CA ILE A 505 19.14 16.09 18.68
C ILE A 505 20.31 15.55 19.50
N ILE A 506 20.15 15.51 20.83
CA ILE A 506 21.18 15.03 21.78
C ILE A 506 21.40 13.52 21.62
N THR A 507 20.34 12.72 21.62
CA THR A 507 20.44 11.25 21.55
C THR A 507 20.91 10.75 20.19
N LYS A 508 20.75 11.54 19.13
CA LYS A 508 21.32 11.21 17.80
C LYS A 508 22.72 11.77 17.57
N HIS A 509 23.38 12.27 18.61
CA HIS A 509 24.72 12.87 18.54
C HIS A 509 24.87 14.00 17.51
N LEU A 510 23.76 14.67 17.17
CA LEU A 510 23.79 15.79 16.21
C LEU A 510 24.41 17.03 16.85
N VAL A 511 24.32 17.14 18.17
CA VAL A 511 24.94 18.20 18.97
C VAL A 511 25.51 17.55 20.24
N PHE A 512 26.71 17.97 20.66
CA PHE A 512 27.48 17.40 21.78
C PHE A 512 27.70 15.88 21.69
N PRO A 513 28.41 15.40 20.65
CA PRO A 513 28.77 13.98 20.54
C PRO A 513 29.51 13.50 21.80
N GLY A 514 29.16 12.31 22.30
CA GLY A 514 29.66 11.76 23.57
C GLY A 514 28.78 12.00 24.80
N THR A 515 27.78 12.89 24.72
CA THR A 515 26.81 13.14 25.82
C THR A 515 25.99 11.89 26.17
N VAL A 516 25.53 11.20 25.12
CA VAL A 516 24.99 9.84 25.23
C VAL A 516 26.11 8.88 24.88
N ASN A 517 26.34 7.88 25.72
CA ASN A 517 27.38 6.86 25.54
C ASN A 517 26.98 5.58 26.27
N ASP A 518 27.76 4.51 26.09
CA ASP A 518 27.46 3.18 26.63
C ASP A 518 27.34 3.17 28.17
N ALA A 519 27.88 4.16 28.88
CA ALA A 519 27.78 4.25 30.34
C ALA A 519 26.45 4.85 30.82
N ASN A 520 25.71 5.57 29.97
CA ASN A 520 24.52 6.34 30.38
C ASN A 520 23.31 6.24 29.43
N VAL A 521 23.42 5.46 28.35
CA VAL A 521 22.40 5.38 27.30
C VAL A 521 21.01 4.98 27.83
N GLY A 522 20.96 4.09 28.82
CA GLY A 522 19.72 3.62 29.44
C GLY A 522 18.93 4.74 30.13
N TRP A 523 19.61 5.71 30.74
CA TRP A 523 18.94 6.87 31.34
C TRP A 523 18.35 7.80 30.29
N TRP A 524 19.10 8.07 29.22
CA TRP A 524 18.66 8.92 28.13
C TRP A 524 17.44 8.34 27.40
N GLU A 525 17.44 7.04 27.14
CA GLU A 525 16.33 6.38 26.47
C GLU A 525 15.05 6.42 27.31
N ARG A 526 15.13 6.26 28.64
CA ARG A 526 13.97 6.39 29.52
C ARG A 526 13.44 7.80 29.58
N ALA A 527 14.32 8.79 29.73
CA ALA A 527 13.93 10.19 29.69
C ALA A 527 13.21 10.48 28.37
N TYR A 528 13.75 9.97 27.26
CA TYR A 528 13.12 10.08 25.96
C TYR A 528 11.76 9.38 25.89
N ALA A 529 11.64 8.15 26.37
CA ALA A 529 10.38 7.39 26.37
C ALA A 529 9.30 8.05 27.24
N ILE A 530 9.66 8.57 28.42
CA ILE A 530 8.74 9.30 29.31
C ILE A 530 8.20 10.53 28.60
N VAL A 531 9.07 11.31 27.96
CA VAL A 531 8.64 12.51 27.25
C VAL A 531 7.82 12.15 26.01
N LEU A 532 8.18 11.09 25.28
CA LEU A 532 7.53 10.67 24.03
C LEU A 532 6.12 10.10 24.26
N VAL A 533 5.91 9.37 25.37
CA VAL A 533 4.64 8.67 25.67
C VAL A 533 3.81 9.41 26.72
N GLY A 534 4.44 9.96 27.76
CA GLY A 534 3.76 10.53 28.93
C GLY A 534 2.84 11.71 28.62
N TRP A 535 3.21 12.56 27.65
CA TRP A 535 2.40 13.72 27.28
C TRP A 535 1.04 13.36 26.69
N VAL A 536 0.92 12.18 26.07
CA VAL A 536 -0.32 11.68 25.46
C VAL A 536 -1.42 11.55 26.52
N GLY A 537 -1.06 11.06 27.71
CA GLY A 537 -1.99 10.93 28.83
C GLY A 537 -2.48 12.28 29.35
N VAL A 538 -1.57 13.25 29.48
CA VAL A 538 -1.91 14.62 29.90
C VAL A 538 -2.82 15.30 28.87
N ALA A 539 -2.47 15.23 27.58
CA ALA A 539 -3.28 15.80 26.50
C ALA A 539 -4.67 15.16 26.45
N SER A 540 -4.75 13.82 26.57
CA SER A 540 -6.01 13.09 26.57
C SER A 540 -6.90 13.46 27.74
N LEU A 541 -6.34 13.57 28.95
CA LEU A 541 -7.06 13.97 30.16
C LEU A 541 -7.63 15.39 30.04
N LEU A 542 -6.83 16.33 29.55
CA LEU A 542 -7.24 17.73 29.41
C LEU A 542 -8.33 17.91 28.34
N LEU A 543 -8.20 17.22 27.21
CA LEU A 543 -9.24 17.20 26.17
C LEU A 543 -10.52 16.55 26.67
N GLU A 544 -10.43 15.46 27.44
CA GLU A 544 -11.58 14.76 27.99
C GLU A 544 -12.34 15.63 28.99
N ARG A 545 -11.63 16.31 29.90
CA ARG A 545 -12.23 17.28 30.85
C ARG A 545 -12.95 18.40 30.09
N ARG A 546 -12.38 18.88 28.98
CA ARG A 546 -13.00 19.94 28.19
C ARG A 546 -14.22 19.46 27.42
N LEU A 547 -14.20 18.25 26.86
CA LEU A 547 -15.38 17.66 26.24
C LEU A 547 -16.51 17.45 27.25
N ARG A 548 -16.20 17.07 28.51
CA ARG A 548 -17.20 16.99 29.58
C ARG A 548 -17.85 18.35 29.86
N HIS A 549 -17.05 19.41 29.93
CA HIS A 549 -17.54 20.76 30.17
C HIS A 549 -18.47 21.23 29.05
N HIS A 550 -18.03 21.06 27.79
CA HIS A 550 -18.81 21.43 26.61
C HIS A 550 -20.11 20.62 26.49
N ALA A 551 -20.07 19.31 26.77
CA ALA A 551 -21.25 18.44 26.74
C ALA A 551 -22.31 18.78 27.80
N ARG A 552 -21.91 19.45 28.89
CA ARG A 552 -22.81 19.94 29.95
C ARG A 552 -23.40 21.32 29.67
N GLY A 553 -23.09 21.93 28.51
CA GLY A 553 -23.59 23.26 28.15
C GLY A 553 -23.00 24.39 28.98
N LEU A 554 -21.91 24.15 29.72
CA LEU A 554 -21.29 25.13 30.61
C LEU A 554 -20.37 26.11 29.88
N ASP A 555 -20.28 26.03 28.55
CA ASP A 555 -19.63 27.04 27.72
C ASP A 555 -20.55 28.27 27.61
N SER A 556 -20.80 28.95 28.74
CA SER A 556 -21.39 30.30 28.72
C SER A 556 -20.33 31.28 28.19
N PRO A 557 -20.69 32.20 27.28
CA PRO A 557 -19.82 33.33 26.99
C PRO A 557 -19.74 34.18 28.26
N ALA A 558 -18.55 34.29 28.84
CA ALA A 558 -18.28 35.44 29.68
C ALA A 558 -18.40 36.67 28.77
N MET A 559 -19.40 37.52 29.04
CA MET A 559 -19.49 38.88 28.51
C MET A 559 -18.25 39.68 28.88
#